data_AF-A0A3D5DT90-F1
#
_entry.id   AF-A0A3D5DT90-F1
#
_cell.length_a   1.000
_cell.length_b   1.000
_cell.length_c   1.000
_cell.angle_alpha   90.00
_cell.angle_beta   90.00
_cell.angle_gamma   90.00
#
_symmetry.space_group_name_H-M   'P 1'
#
loop_
_entity.id
_entity.type
_entity.pdbx_description
1 polymer ?
#
loop_
_entity_poly.entity_id
_entity_poly.type
_entity_poly.pdbx_seq_one_letter_code
_entity_poly.pdbx_strand_id
1 'polypeptide(L)' 'MSVDYSSPVPPHRQVAEIIRGRIRSGELKPGDRVPGVVALMQEFGIARTTAGKVLALLRDEGLITVVPGWGSFVKE' A
#
# COMPACT_ATOMS: atom_id res chain seq x y z
N MET A 1 -11.78 -5.85 -1.23
CA MET A 1 -11.89 -4.62 -0.39
C MET A 1 -11.95 -3.45 -1.33
N SER A 2 -13.07 -2.72 -1.36
CA SER A 2 -13.24 -1.58 -2.26
C SER A 2 -12.94 -0.28 -1.51
N VAL A 3 -12.49 0.73 -2.24
CA VAL A 3 -12.23 2.06 -1.67
C VAL A 3 -13.51 2.88 -1.69
N ASP A 4 -13.88 3.43 -0.54
CA ASP A 4 -15.08 4.24 -0.38
C ASP A 4 -14.81 5.70 -0.75
N TYR A 5 -15.17 6.10 -1.97
CA TYR A 5 -15.00 7.48 -2.44
C TYR A 5 -15.97 8.49 -1.81
N SER A 6 -17.02 8.02 -1.13
CA SER A 6 -17.96 8.88 -0.38
C SER A 6 -17.51 9.14 1.06
N SER A 7 -16.46 8.46 1.53
CA SER A 7 -15.92 8.65 2.87
C SER A 7 -15.09 9.95 2.93
N PRO A 8 -15.08 10.67 4.07
CA PRO A 8 -14.19 11.81 4.27
C PRO A 8 -12.70 11.40 4.27
N VAL A 9 -12.39 10.11 4.40
CA VAL A 9 -11.02 9.60 4.35
C VAL A 9 -10.55 9.49 2.89
N PRO A 10 -9.40 10.08 2.53
CA PRO A 10 -8.88 9.98 1.17
C PRO A 10 -8.64 8.53 0.73
N PRO A 11 -8.89 8.17 -0.55
CA PRO A 11 -8.71 6.82 -1.10
C PRO A 11 -7.36 6.19 -0.79
N HIS A 12 -6.28 6.97 -0.91
CA HIS A 12 -4.92 6.49 -0.65
C HIS A 12 -4.67 6.18 0.84
N ARG A 13 -5.35 6.87 1.77
CA ARG A 13 -5.25 6.55 3.20
C ARG A 13 -6.01 5.29 3.57
N GLN A 14 -7.18 5.06 2.96
CA GLN A 14 -7.95 3.84 3.18
C GLN A 14 -7.13 2.60 2.77
N VAL A 15 -6.52 2.64 1.58
CA VAL A 15 -5.68 1.54 1.10
C VAL A 15 -4.41 1.37 1.94
N ALA A 16 -3.77 2.47 2.37
CA ALA A 16 -2.61 2.40 3.25
C ALA A 16 -2.96 1.76 4.61
N GLU A 17 -4.10 2.08 5.20
CA GLU A 17 -4.58 1.44 6.44
C GLU A 17 -4.85 -0.05 6.25
N ILE A 18 -5.38 -0.47 5.10
CA ILE A 18 -5.58 -1.89 4.78
C ILE A 18 -4.22 -2.62 4.73
N ILE A 19 -3.24 -2.09 3.99
CA ILE A 19 -1.90 -2.67 3.89
C ILE A 19 -1.22 -2.70 5.28
N ARG A 20 -1.35 -1.62 6.06
CA ARG A 20 -0.87 -1.55 7.44
C ARG A 20 -1.49 -2.63 8.31
N GLY A 21 -2.80 -2.87 8.16
CA GLY A 21 -3.51 -3.95 8.83
C GLY A 21 -2.91 -5.31 8.50
N ARG A 22 -2.60 -5.57 7.21
CA ARG A 22 -1.95 -6.82 6.78
C ARG A 22 -0.54 -7.00 7.37
N ILE A 23 0.26 -5.93 7.42
CA ILE A 23 1.59 -5.95 8.04
C ILE A 23 1.47 -6.24 9.54
N ARG A 24 0.59 -5.51 10.24
CA ARG A 24 0.36 -5.68 11.69
C ARG A 24 -0.22 -7.05 12.05
N SER A 25 -1.07 -7.59 11.19
CA SER A 25 -1.66 -8.93 11.36
C SER A 25 -0.67 -10.06 11.05
N GLY A 26 0.51 -9.75 10.52
CA GLY A 26 1.51 -10.75 10.11
C GLY A 26 1.20 -11.47 8.79
N GLU A 27 0.20 -10.99 8.04
CA GLU A 27 -0.10 -11.48 6.69
C GLU A 27 1.01 -11.08 5.71
N LEU A 28 1.57 -9.89 5.90
CA LEU A 28 2.81 -9.45 5.25
C LEU A 28 3.92 -9.39 6.29
N LYS A 29 4.95 -10.23 6.13
CA LYS A 29 6.09 -10.28 7.07
C LYS A 29 7.18 -9.30 6.64
N PRO A 30 8.08 -8.92 7.56
CA PRO A 30 9.31 -8.21 7.18
C PRO A 30 10.03 -8.93 6.04
N GLY A 31 10.37 -8.20 4.97
CA GLY A 31 10.97 -8.76 3.76
C GLY A 31 9.97 -9.32 2.72
N ASP A 32 8.68 -9.48 3.04
CA ASP A 32 7.68 -9.84 2.04
C ASP A 32 7.49 -8.72 1.01
N ARG A 33 7.13 -9.15 -0.20
CA ARG A 33 6.87 -8.23 -1.30
C ARG A 33 5.51 -7.57 -1.10
N VAL A 34 5.52 -6.25 -0.98
CA VAL A 34 4.32 -5.42 -0.94
C VAL A 34 3.76 -5.29 -2.35
N PRO A 35 2.43 -5.35 -2.54
CA PRO A 35 1.82 -5.12 -3.84
C PRO A 35 2.26 -3.77 -4.40
N GLY A 36 2.91 -3.81 -5.58
CA GLY A 36 3.35 -2.61 -6.28
C GLY A 36 2.18 -1.82 -6.86
N VAL A 37 2.49 -0.69 -7.51
CA VAL A 37 1.48 0.24 -8.06
C VAL A 37 0.45 -0.49 -8.94
N VAL A 38 0.89 -1.35 -9.85
CA VAL A 38 -0.01 -2.08 -10.77
C VAL A 38 -0.92 -3.05 -10.01
N ALA A 39 -0.37 -3.78 -9.03
CA ALA A 39 -1.16 -4.70 -8.20
C ALA A 39 -2.20 -3.95 -7.37
N LEU A 40 -1.83 -2.81 -6.77
CA LEU A 40 -2.77 -1.96 -6.04
C LEU A 40 -3.89 -1.42 -6.93
N MET A 41 -3.58 -1.04 -8.17
CA MET A 41 -4.60 -0.61 -9.14
C MET A 41 -5.58 -1.74 -9.46
N GLN A 42 -5.08 -2.97 -9.65
CA GLN A 42 -5.90 -4.14 -9.96
C GLN A 42 -6.74 -4.59 -8.75
N GLU A 43 -6.15 -4.60 -7.56
CA GLU A 43 -6.79 -5.10 -6.33
C GLU A 43 -7.85 -4.11 -5.78
N PHE A 44 -7.55 -2.81 -5.83
CA PHE A 44 -8.41 -1.78 -5.23
C PHE A 44 -9.14 -0.91 -6.26
N GLY A 45 -8.90 -1.10 -7.56
CA GLY A 45 -9.54 -0.31 -8.62
C GLY A 45 -9.16 1.19 -8.57
N ILE A 46 -8.00 1.52 -8.01
CA ILE A 46 -7.56 2.92 -7.83
C ILE A 46 -6.71 3.41 -9.01
N ALA A 47 -6.67 4.73 -9.20
CA ALA A 47 -5.78 5.35 -10.17
C ALA A 47 -4.29 5.10 -9.82
N ARG A 48 -3.44 5.06 -10.85
CA ARG A 48 -1.97 4.91 -10.70
C ARG A 48 -1.37 5.93 -9.74
N THR A 49 -1.84 7.18 -9.82
CA THR A 49 -1.40 8.28 -8.96
C THR A 49 -1.78 8.04 -7.49
N THR A 50 -2.98 7.51 -7.24
CA THR A 50 -3.44 7.12 -5.91
C THR A 50 -2.61 5.94 -5.38
N ALA A 51 -2.38 4.90 -6.18
CA ALA A 51 -1.53 3.77 -5.80
C ALA A 51 -0.08 4.21 -5.49
N GLY A 52 0.47 5.14 -6.26
CA GLY A 52 1.77 5.76 -5.96
C GLY A 52 1.78 6.50 -4.62
N LYS A 53 0.70 7.25 -4.30
CA LYS A 53 0.55 7.92 -2.99
C LYS A 53 0.47 6.94 -1.83
N VAL A 54 -0.20 5.79 -2.01
CA VAL A 54 -0.26 4.72 -0.99
C VAL A 54 1.15 4.24 -0.65
N LEU A 55 1.94 3.85 -1.66
CA LEU A 55 3.31 3.36 -1.43
C LEU A 55 4.22 4.45 -0.86
N ALA A 56 4.06 5.69 -1.32
CA ALA A 56 4.82 6.81 -0.78
C ALA A 56 4.51 7.05 0.71
N LEU A 57 3.24 6.98 1.10
CA LEU A 57 2.79 7.11 2.48
C LEU A 57 3.34 5.97 3.36
N LEU A 58 3.17 4.72 2.94
CA LEU A 58 3.70 3.56 3.67
C LEU A 58 5.22 3.61 3.83
N ARG A 59 5.93 4.14 2.83
CA ARG A 59 7.38 4.35 2.87
C ARG A 59 7.76 5.45 3.85
N ASP A 60 7.03 6.57 3.83
CA ASP A 60 7.22 7.70 4.75
C ASP A 60 6.99 7.28 6.20
N GLU A 61 5.98 6.44 6.44
CA GLU A 61 5.69 5.83 7.73
C GLU A 61 6.72 4.75 8.14
N GLY A 62 7.69 4.43 7.27
CA GLY A 62 8.73 3.45 7.54
C GLY A 62 8.24 2.00 7.55
N LEU A 63 7.04 1.72 7.05
CA LEU A 63 6.46 0.38 6.99
C LEU A 63 6.99 -0.44 5.82
N ILE A 64 7.41 0.23 4.74
CA ILE A 64 7.91 -0.42 3.53
C ILE A 64 9.18 0.27 3.03
N THR A 65 9.99 -0.49 2.29
CA THR A 65 11.10 0.02 1.49
C THR A 65 10.80 -0.18 0.00
N VAL A 66 11.17 0.79 -0.82
CA VAL A 66 11.03 0.70 -2.29
C VAL A 66 12.42 0.50 -2.87
N VAL A 67 12.62 -0.65 -3.52
CA VAL A 67 13.87 -1.00 -4.20
C VAL A 67 13.66 -0.77 -5.71
N PRO A 68 14.35 0.21 -6.31
CA PRO A 68 14.24 0.48 -7.75
C PRO A 68 14.50 -0.78 -8.57
N GLY A 69 13.61 -1.10 -9.51
CA GLY A 69 13.70 -2.29 -10.36
C GLY A 69 13.18 -3.60 -9.74
N TRP A 70 13.03 -3.68 -8.41
CA TRP A 70 12.61 -4.91 -7.73
C TRP A 70 11.19 -4.82 -7.15
N GLY A 71 10.77 -3.62 -6.74
CA GLY A 71 9.43 -3.36 -6.20
C GLY A 71 9.48 -2.85 -4.77
N SER A 72 8.44 -3.15 -3.99
CA SER A 72 8.31 -2.68 -2.62
C SER A 72 8.31 -3.87 -1.66
N PHE A 73 8.94 -3.71 -0.50
CA PHE A 73 9.09 -4.76 0.51
C PHE A 73 8.73 -4.22 1.89
N VAL A 74 8.18 -5.06 2.76
CA VAL A 74 7.88 -4.66 4.15
C VAL A 74 9.19 -4.48 4.91
N LYS A 75 9.29 -3.38 5.67
CA LYS A 75 10.45 -3.07 6.51
C LYS A 75 10.33 -3.80 7.86
N GLU A 76 11.46 -4.25 8.39
CA GLU A 76 11.60 -4.89 9.71
C GLU A 76 11.38 -3.90 10.87
#